data_AF-A0A934S2J2-F1
#
_entry.id   AF-A0A934S2J2-F1
#
_cell.length_a   1.000
_cell.length_b   1.000
_cell.length_c   1.000
_cell.angle_alpha   90.00
_cell.angle_beta   90.00
_cell.angle_gamma   90.00
#
_symmetry.space_group_name_H-M   'P 1'
#
loop_
_entity.id
_entity.type
_entity.pdbx_description
1 polymer ?
#
loop_
_entity_poly.entity_id
_entity_poly.type
_entity_poly.pdbx_seq_one_letter_code
_entity_poly.pdbx_strand_id
1 'polypeptide(L)'
;MGEFQKATITNIVEDATFDFTMGDAESGIAKLQAALAEQPDAFEGWHALCEIFYSEKRYDEALEAAEQAHDLKPDDLFVNTSLSRIWLEKGSKEKAEHFGAQARMASWKEQLTNPEVAPSDSDLT
;
A
#
# COMPACT_ATOMS: atom_id res chain seq x y z
N MET A 1 23.54 -14.12 -26.55
CA MET A 1 23.47 -14.31 -25.10
C MET A 1 22.28 -13.47 -24.67
N GLY A 2 21.15 -14.11 -24.39
CA GLY A 2 19.87 -13.40 -24.21
C GLY A 2 19.96 -12.48 -23.00
N GLU A 3 19.58 -11.22 -23.19
CA GLU A 3 19.29 -10.33 -22.07
C GLU A 3 18.11 -10.96 -21.33
N PHE A 4 18.37 -11.62 -20.20
CA PHE A 4 17.31 -11.98 -19.27
C PHE A 4 16.76 -10.64 -18.77
N GLN A 5 15.59 -10.26 -19.26
CA GLN A 5 14.85 -9.11 -18.76
C GLN A 5 14.69 -9.31 -17.24
N LYS A 6 15.42 -8.56 -16.41
CA LYS A 6 15.23 -8.58 -14.96
C LYS A 6 13.76 -8.23 -14.72
N ALA A 7 13.04 -9.07 -13.99
CA ALA A 7 11.64 -8.81 -13.69
C ALA A 7 11.52 -7.43 -13.02
N THR A 8 10.65 -6.58 -13.56
CA THR A 8 10.35 -5.28 -12.97
C THR A 8 9.61 -5.49 -11.66
N ILE A 9 9.73 -4.53 -10.73
CA ILE A 9 8.96 -4.62 -9.48
C ILE A 9 7.46 -4.81 -9.75
N THR A 10 6.93 -4.17 -10.80
CA THR A 10 5.52 -4.30 -11.22
C THR A 10 5.15 -5.76 -11.53
N ASN A 11 5.95 -6.46 -12.35
CA ASN A 11 5.66 -7.86 -12.69
C ASN A 11 5.74 -8.76 -11.44
N ILE A 12 6.67 -8.46 -10.52
CA ILE A 12 6.80 -9.22 -9.27
C ILE A 12 5.61 -8.97 -8.36
N VAL A 13 5.11 -7.73 -8.28
CA VAL A 13 3.89 -7.38 -7.54
C VAL A 13 2.68 -8.12 -8.09
N GLU A 14 2.52 -8.18 -9.41
CA GLU A 14 1.43 -8.91 -10.06
C GLU A 14 1.50 -10.41 -9.76
N ASP A 15 2.67 -11.02 -9.89
CA ASP A 15 2.91 -12.44 -9.61
C ASP A 15 2.71 -12.78 -8.12
N ALA A 16 3.21 -11.94 -7.22
CA ALA A 16 3.02 -12.11 -5.78
C ALA A 16 1.55 -11.94 -5.35
N THR A 17 0.84 -10.99 -5.97
CA THR A 17 -0.59 -10.81 -5.72
C THR A 17 -1.37 -12.01 -6.24
N PHE A 18 -0.99 -12.55 -7.41
CA PHE A 18 -1.60 -13.76 -7.95
C PHE A 18 -1.42 -14.95 -6.99
N ASP A 19 -0.19 -15.22 -6.53
CA ASP A 19 0.07 -16.28 -5.54
C ASP A 19 -0.78 -16.12 -4.28
N PHE A 20 -0.85 -14.90 -3.73
CA PHE A 20 -1.69 -14.59 -2.59
C PHE A 20 -3.16 -14.90 -2.85
N THR A 21 -3.73 -14.48 -3.99
CA THR A 21 -5.13 -14.77 -4.34
C THR A 21 -5.39 -16.26 -4.54
N MET A 22 -4.37 -17.04 -4.89
CA MET A 22 -4.42 -18.50 -5.00
C MET A 22 -4.24 -19.22 -3.65
N GLY A 23 -4.08 -18.48 -2.56
CA GLY A 23 -3.92 -18.99 -1.19
C GLY A 23 -2.46 -19.29 -0.81
N ASP A 24 -1.49 -18.89 -1.63
CA ASP A 24 -0.06 -19.04 -1.36
C ASP A 24 0.57 -17.69 -0.96
N ALA A 25 0.10 -17.17 0.18
CA ALA A 25 0.55 -15.88 0.70
C ALA A 25 2.08 -15.83 0.93
N GLU A 26 2.65 -16.92 1.45
CA GLU A 26 4.09 -16.99 1.76
C GLU A 26 4.96 -16.92 0.50
N SER A 27 4.53 -17.55 -0.61
CA SER A 27 5.23 -17.41 -1.89
C SER A 27 5.23 -15.96 -2.37
N GLY A 28 4.07 -15.29 -2.31
CA GLY A 28 3.95 -13.88 -2.67
C GLY A 28 4.84 -12.96 -1.82
N ILE A 29 4.83 -13.17 -0.50
CA ILE A 29 5.68 -12.43 0.46
C ILE A 29 7.16 -12.63 0.13
N ALA A 30 7.60 -13.88 -0.10
CA ALA A 30 8.99 -14.18 -0.39
C ALA A 30 9.48 -13.52 -1.69
N LYS A 31 8.64 -13.52 -2.74
CA LYS A 31 8.93 -12.83 -4.00
C LYS A 31 9.11 -11.33 -3.81
N LEU A 32 8.20 -10.69 -3.06
CA LEU A 32 8.27 -9.26 -2.77
C LEU A 32 9.49 -8.90 -1.92
N GLN A 33 9.77 -9.65 -0.85
CA GLN A 33 10.94 -9.41 0.00
C GLN A 33 12.26 -9.53 -0.79
N ALA A 34 12.39 -10.54 -1.64
CA ALA A 34 13.56 -10.69 -2.50
C ALA A 34 13.71 -9.53 -3.48
N ALA A 35 12.60 -9.03 -4.05
CA ALA A 35 12.62 -7.89 -4.95
C ALA A 35 12.98 -6.57 -4.24
N LEU A 36 12.44 -6.36 -3.04
CA LEU A 36 12.65 -5.16 -2.24
C LEU A 36 14.06 -5.10 -1.62
N ALA A 37 14.71 -6.24 -1.41
CA ALA A 37 16.13 -6.27 -1.07
C ALA A 37 17.02 -5.67 -2.18
N GLU A 38 16.58 -5.76 -3.43
CA GLU A 38 17.27 -5.23 -4.61
C GLU A 38 16.79 -3.83 -5.02
N GLN A 39 15.53 -3.52 -4.73
CA GLN A 39 14.84 -2.26 -5.09
C GLN A 39 14.10 -1.71 -3.86
N PRO A 40 14.82 -1.21 -2.85
CA PRO A 40 14.22 -0.74 -1.61
C PRO A 40 13.42 0.55 -1.77
N ASP A 41 13.58 1.26 -2.88
CA ASP A 41 12.86 2.49 -3.23
C ASP A 41 11.58 2.24 -4.04
N ALA A 42 11.16 0.97 -4.17
CA ALA A 42 9.98 0.61 -4.94
C ALA A 42 8.70 0.64 -4.08
N PHE A 43 7.99 1.76 -4.16
CA PHE A 43 6.74 2.00 -3.43
C PHE A 43 5.71 0.88 -3.63
N GLU A 44 5.48 0.46 -4.88
CA GLU A 44 4.44 -0.52 -5.22
C GLU A 44 4.72 -1.88 -4.57
N GLY A 45 6.00 -2.25 -4.41
CA GLY A 45 6.40 -3.48 -3.73
C GLY A 45 6.12 -3.44 -2.23
N TRP A 46 6.49 -2.35 -1.56
CA TRP A 46 6.21 -2.16 -0.13
C TRP A 46 4.71 -2.10 0.16
N HIS A 47 3.94 -1.40 -0.69
CA HIS A 47 2.50 -1.33 -0.56
C HIS A 47 1.82 -2.70 -0.76
N ALA A 48 2.24 -3.48 -1.77
CA ALA A 48 1.73 -4.83 -1.96
C ALA A 48 2.06 -5.75 -0.78
N LEU A 49 3.27 -5.67 -0.24
CA LEU A 49 3.71 -6.46 0.92
C LEU A 49 2.88 -6.12 2.17
N CYS A 50 2.59 -4.82 2.38
CA CYS A 50 1.68 -4.35 3.43
C CYS A 50 0.28 -4.96 3.31
N GLU A 51 -0.35 -4.90 2.13
CA GLU A 51 -1.72 -5.41 1.96
C GLU A 51 -1.81 -6.94 2.14
N ILE A 52 -0.79 -7.69 1.71
CA ILE A 52 -0.73 -9.14 1.93
C ILE A 52 -0.59 -9.43 3.43
N PHE A 53 0.37 -8.80 4.13
CA PHE A 53 0.52 -9.00 5.58
C PHE A 53 -0.72 -8.59 6.36
N TYR A 54 -1.37 -7.49 5.99
CA TYR A 54 -2.61 -7.05 6.62
C TYR A 54 -3.71 -8.10 6.45
N SER A 55 -3.85 -8.66 5.25
CA SER A 55 -4.85 -9.68 4.95
C SER A 55 -4.62 -10.98 5.73
N GLU A 56 -3.35 -11.34 5.94
CA GLU A 56 -2.92 -12.46 6.79
C GLU A 56 -2.97 -12.14 8.29
N LYS A 57 -3.44 -10.93 8.68
CA LYS A 57 -3.49 -10.43 10.07
C LYS A 57 -2.12 -10.35 10.75
N ARG A 58 -1.04 -10.31 9.97
CA ARG A 58 0.34 -10.11 10.40
C ARG A 58 0.60 -8.62 10.58
N TYR A 59 -0.11 -8.00 11.51
CA TYR A 59 -0.21 -6.54 11.61
C TYR A 59 1.10 -5.83 11.98
N ASP A 60 2.03 -6.51 12.65
CA ASP A 60 3.36 -5.96 12.92
C ASP A 60 4.18 -5.83 11.63
N GLU A 61 4.19 -6.87 10.80
CA GLU A 61 4.91 -6.87 9.52
C GLU A 61 4.22 -5.98 8.47
N ALA A 62 2.88 -5.93 8.51
CA ALA A 62 2.11 -4.97 7.72
C ALA A 62 2.50 -3.52 8.07
N LEU A 63 2.67 -3.23 9.36
CA LEU A 63 3.09 -1.90 9.81
C LEU A 63 4.49 -1.55 9.28
N GLU A 64 5.46 -2.45 9.41
CA GLU A 64 6.82 -2.23 8.90
C GLU A 64 6.82 -1.94 7.39
N ALA A 65 6.09 -2.75 6.60
CA ALA A 65 5.98 -2.54 5.16
C ALA A 65 5.26 -1.22 4.81
N ALA A 66 4.21 -0.86 5.55
CA ALA A 66 3.49 0.40 5.36
C ALA A 66 4.35 1.62 5.73
N GLU A 67 5.18 1.52 6.76
CA GLU A 67 6.13 2.58 7.14
C GLU A 67 7.19 2.78 6.04
N GLN A 68 7.72 1.71 5.45
CA GLN A 68 8.62 1.82 4.30
C GLN A 68 7.94 2.49 3.09
N ALA A 69 6.71 2.11 2.76
CA ALA A 69 5.95 2.74 1.68
C ALA A 69 5.67 4.23 1.97
N HIS A 70 5.36 4.58 3.23
CA HIS A 70 5.07 5.94 3.65
C HIS A 70 6.32 6.83 3.63
N ASP A 71 7.49 6.29 3.97
CA ASP A 71 8.76 7.01 3.85
C ASP A 71 9.07 7.43 2.40
N LEU A 72 8.64 6.61 1.42
CA LEU A 72 8.78 6.91 0.00
C LEU A 72 7.73 7.91 -0.51
N LYS A 73 6.48 7.76 -0.08
CA LYS A 73 5.36 8.63 -0.49
C LYS A 73 4.46 8.97 0.71
N PRO A 74 4.83 9.95 1.55
CA PRO A 74 4.09 10.26 2.78
C PRO A 74 2.71 10.88 2.54
N ASP A 75 2.52 11.50 1.37
CA ASP A 75 1.25 12.10 0.95
C ASP A 75 0.37 11.12 0.15
N ASP A 76 0.74 9.84 0.03
CA ASP A 76 -0.05 8.86 -0.73
C ASP A 76 -1.31 8.43 0.01
N LEU A 77 -2.45 8.42 -0.71
CA LEU A 77 -3.76 8.08 -0.15
C LEU A 77 -3.82 6.64 0.35
N PHE A 78 -3.25 5.69 -0.40
CA PHE A 78 -3.37 4.27 -0.12
C PHE A 78 -2.57 3.91 1.13
N VAL A 79 -1.30 4.33 1.21
CA VAL A 79 -0.46 3.98 2.37
C VAL A 79 -0.98 4.60 3.68
N ASN A 80 -1.50 5.84 3.64
CA ASN A 80 -2.11 6.46 4.81
C ASN A 80 -3.40 5.74 5.23
N THR A 81 -4.16 5.20 4.27
CA THR A 81 -5.31 4.35 4.56
C THR A 81 -4.90 3.02 5.19
N SER A 82 -3.86 2.38 4.67
CA SER A 82 -3.33 1.12 5.23
C SER A 82 -2.78 1.32 6.65
N LEU A 83 -1.98 2.36 6.90
CA LEU A 83 -1.51 2.72 8.24
C LEU A 83 -2.67 2.97 9.21
N SER A 84 -3.71 3.70 8.77
CA SER A 84 -4.91 3.90 9.58
C SER A 84 -5.58 2.58 9.97
N ARG A 85 -5.74 1.65 9.02
CA ARG A 85 -6.36 0.34 9.25
C ARG A 85 -5.51 -0.52 10.20
N ILE A 86 -4.19 -0.56 9.97
CA ILE A 86 -3.24 -1.31 10.81
C ILE A 86 -3.29 -0.82 12.26
N TRP A 87 -3.29 0.50 12.48
CA TRP A 87 -3.34 1.04 13.84
C TRP A 87 -4.67 0.79 14.56
N LEU A 88 -5.79 0.68 13.83
CA LEU A 88 -7.06 0.22 14.41
C LEU A 88 -6.97 -1.23 14.88
N GLU A 89 -6.44 -2.12 14.04
CA GLU A 89 -6.25 -3.53 14.40
C GLU A 89 -5.30 -3.69 15.60
N LYS A 90 -4.29 -2.83 15.71
CA LYS A 90 -3.36 -2.78 16.84
C LYS A 90 -3.92 -2.05 18.08
N GLY A 91 -5.13 -1.50 18.01
CA GLY A 91 -5.83 -0.86 19.13
C GLY A 91 -5.43 0.60 19.42
N SER A 92 -4.61 1.24 18.58
CA SER A 92 -4.22 2.65 18.74
C SER A 92 -5.12 3.55 17.90
N LYS A 93 -6.25 3.98 18.49
CA LYS A 93 -7.20 4.89 17.83
C LYS A 93 -6.58 6.23 17.46
N GLU A 94 -5.72 6.78 18.32
CA GLU A 94 -5.03 8.05 18.07
C GLU A 94 -4.20 8.01 16.79
N LYS A 95 -3.37 6.97 16.62
CA LYS A 95 -2.56 6.80 15.41
C LYS A 95 -3.42 6.51 14.18
N ALA A 96 -4.48 5.72 14.35
CA ALA A 96 -5.42 5.49 13.26
C ALA A 96 -6.07 6.79 12.76
N GLU A 97 -6.55 7.64 13.68
CA GLU A 97 -7.14 8.93 13.34
C GLU A 97 -6.15 9.87 12.67
N HIS A 98 -4.88 9.85 13.10
CA HIS A 98 -3.80 10.61 12.48
C HIS A 98 -3.61 10.26 11.01
N PHE A 99 -3.34 8.99 10.70
CA PHE A 99 -3.13 8.55 9.31
C PHE A 99 -4.42 8.64 8.48
N GLY A 100 -5.58 8.39 9.08
CA GLY A 100 -6.87 8.59 8.43
C GLY A 100 -7.12 10.06 8.05
N ALA A 101 -6.63 11.02 8.83
CA ALA A 101 -6.68 12.43 8.48
C ALA A 101 -5.75 12.76 7.31
N GLN A 102 -4.54 12.21 7.28
CA GLN A 102 -3.61 12.36 6.16
C GLN A 102 -4.19 11.79 4.85
N ALA A 103 -4.82 10.61 4.91
CA ALA A 103 -5.52 10.01 3.76
C ALA A 103 -6.62 10.95 3.22
N ARG A 104 -7.48 11.52 4.08
CA ARG A 104 -8.50 12.47 3.65
C ARG A 104 -7.90 13.73 3.02
N MET A 105 -6.80 14.24 3.57
CA MET A 105 -6.10 15.39 3.00
C MET A 105 -5.50 15.07 1.62
N ALA A 106 -4.90 13.88 1.45
CA ALA A 106 -4.37 13.41 0.18
C ALA A 106 -5.46 13.31 -0.89
N SER A 107 -6.60 12.68 -0.56
CA SER A 107 -7.76 12.59 -1.47
C SER A 107 -8.27 13.96 -1.91
N TRP A 108 -8.35 14.93 -0.97
CA TRP A 108 -8.78 16.27 -1.32
C TRP A 108 -7.78 16.99 -2.25
N LYS A 109 -6.48 16.88 -1.99
CA LYS A 109 -5.45 17.42 -2.89
C LYS A 109 -5.59 16.85 -4.31
N GLU A 110 -5.80 15.53 -4.43
CA GLU A 110 -5.96 14.85 -5.72
C GLU A 110 -7.16 15.39 -6.51
N GLN A 111 -8.32 15.57 -5.86
CA GLN A 111 -9.52 16.15 -6.48
C GLN A 111 -9.32 17.58 -6.97
N LEU A 112 -8.54 18.40 -6.24
CA LEU A 112 -8.23 19.77 -6.67
C LEU A 112 -7.33 19.78 -7.91
N THR A 113 -6.44 18.81 -8.03
CA THR A 113 -5.60 18.63 -9.22
C THR A 113 -6.31 17.93 -10.37
N ASN A 114 -7.43 17.26 -10.12
CA ASN A 114 -8.24 16.56 -11.13
C ASN A 114 -9.74 16.89 -10.98
N PRO A 115 -10.19 18.07 -11.47
CA PRO A 115 -11.51 18.63 -11.15
C PRO A 115 -12.71 17.89 -11.76
N GLU A 116 -12.51 16.83 -12.54
CA GLU A 116 -13.59 16.05 -13.17
C GLU A 116 -14.32 15.11 -12.17
N VAL A 117 -13.80 14.93 -10.95
CA VAL A 117 -14.33 14.03 -9.91
C VAL A 117 -14.92 14.79 -8.71
N ALA A 118 -15.26 16.07 -8.86
CA ALA A 118 -15.95 16.80 -7.79
C ALA A 118 -17.38 16.23 -7.61
N PRO A 119 -17.81 15.89 -6.39
CA PRO A 119 -19.20 15.49 -6.17
C PRO A 119 -20.10 16.64 -6.61
N SER A 120 -21.04 16.36 -7.52
CA SER A 120 -22.05 17.34 -7.93
C SER A 120 -22.86 17.73 -6.70
N ASP A 121 -23.12 19.02 -6.53
CA ASP A 121 -23.95 19.63 -5.47
C ASP A 121 -25.42 19.13 -5.42
N SER A 122 -25.77 18.01 -6.06
CA SER A 122 -27.13 17.50 -6.19
C SER A 122 -27.70 16.80 -4.95
N ASP A 123 -26.92 16.62 -3.88
CA ASP A 123 -27.37 15.90 -2.67
C ASP A 123 -27.72 16.83 -1.49
N LEU A 124 -27.85 18.14 -1.71
CA LEU A 124 -28.23 19.12 -0.66
C LEU A 124 -29.61 19.78 -0.87
N THR A 125 -30.54 19.14 -1.61
CA THR A 125 -31.95 19.58 -1.67
C THR A 125 -32.90 18.62 -1.00
#